data_AF-A0A7Y6NP11-F1
#
_entry.id   AF-A0A7Y6NP11-F1
#
_cell.length_a   1.000
_cell.length_b   1.000
_cell.length_c   1.000
_cell.angle_alpha   90.00
_cell.angle_beta   90.00
_cell.angle_gamma   90.00
#
_symmetry.space_group_name_H-M   'P 1'
#
loop_
_entity.id
_entity.type
_entity.pdbx_description
1 polymer ?
#
loop_
_entity_poly.entity_id
_entity_poly.type
_entity_poly.pdbx_seq_one_letter_code
_entity_poly.pdbx_strand_id
1 'polypeptide(L)'
;MSAETIALRQFATTDADFEAAFAGVLRPSEAADAAIDAAAAAILADVRTRGDAAVLEYTRRFDRLDAPSVAALEIGRSELQQSLAAITPAQRAALESAAERLRIFHERQLEVSGRSWSYRDADDSLLGQKVTPLDRVGIYVPGGKAAYPSSVLMNAIPAKVAGVGEIVMVVPTPAAVPAGATAARGERNPLVLAAAAIAGVDRVVTIGGAQAVGALAYGTATIRAVDKITGPGNAYVAAAKRRVFGLVGIDMIAGPSEILVLADGSTPADWVAMDLFSQAEHDELAQSILLCPDAGYLSRVREAIERLLPTMPRSAVIRASLEGRGALIHTRSMEEACEISNRIAPEHLEVSARDPGRWEPLLRHAGAIFLGAYTSESLGDYCAGPNHVLPTAGTARFSSPLGVYDFQKRSSIIEVSERGARVLGPIAAELAFGEGLHAHAQAALLRMPELPEGAATVGESGRPAANATSAAAASGASAGGAGPEADGGAAAGDSADGGGGGK
;
A
#
# COMPACT_ATOMS: atom_id res chain seq x y z
N MET A 1 -6.82 -40.09 -22.15
CA MET A 1 -6.82 -39.60 -20.76
C MET A 1 -8.03 -38.72 -20.63
N SER A 2 -9.03 -39.10 -19.83
CA SER A 2 -10.20 -38.25 -19.58
C SER A 2 -9.70 -36.94 -18.97
N ALA A 3 -10.01 -35.80 -19.59
CA ALA A 3 -9.71 -34.51 -19.01
C ALA A 3 -10.43 -34.42 -17.67
N GLU A 4 -9.68 -34.37 -16.57
CA GLU A 4 -10.24 -34.27 -15.23
C GLU A 4 -10.88 -32.88 -15.08
N THR A 5 -12.20 -32.89 -14.88
CA THR A 5 -13.04 -31.70 -14.69
C THR A 5 -12.45 -30.83 -13.58
N ILE A 6 -12.38 -29.52 -13.82
CA ILE A 6 -11.80 -28.59 -12.83
C ILE A 6 -12.73 -28.44 -11.62
N ALA A 7 -12.18 -28.56 -10.42
CA ALA A 7 -12.91 -28.37 -9.17
C ALA A 7 -13.09 -26.87 -8.83
N LEU A 8 -13.78 -26.13 -9.70
CA LEU A 8 -14.04 -24.69 -9.52
C LEU A 8 -15.38 -24.45 -8.81
N ARG A 9 -15.37 -23.67 -7.72
CA ARG A 9 -16.58 -23.34 -6.95
C ARG A 9 -17.59 -22.60 -7.82
N GLN A 10 -18.86 -22.97 -7.67
CA GLN A 10 -19.97 -22.26 -8.28
C GLN A 10 -21.18 -22.30 -7.36
N PHE A 11 -21.74 -21.13 -7.09
CA PHE A 11 -22.86 -20.94 -6.17
C PHE A 11 -23.63 -19.66 -6.56
N ALA A 12 -24.84 -19.49 -6.03
CA ALA A 12 -25.71 -18.36 -6.32
C ALA A 12 -25.95 -17.48 -5.10
N THR A 13 -26.22 -16.19 -5.31
CA THR A 13 -26.61 -15.25 -4.25
C THR A 13 -27.96 -15.56 -3.62
N THR A 14 -28.73 -16.46 -4.23
CA THR A 14 -30.00 -16.99 -3.72
C THR A 14 -29.84 -18.22 -2.83
N ASP A 15 -28.64 -18.79 -2.75
CA ASP A 15 -28.39 -19.99 -1.94
C ASP A 15 -28.46 -19.63 -0.44
N ALA A 16 -29.05 -20.51 0.36
CA ALA A 16 -29.26 -20.26 1.79
C ALA A 16 -27.95 -20.09 2.59
N ASP A 17 -26.86 -20.68 2.09
CA ASP A 17 -25.51 -20.63 2.66
C ASP A 17 -24.57 -19.67 1.91
N PHE A 18 -25.09 -18.80 1.02
CA PHE A 18 -24.30 -17.85 0.24
C PHE A 18 -23.29 -17.07 1.09
N GLU A 19 -23.72 -16.51 2.22
CA GLU A 19 -22.84 -15.70 3.08
C GLU A 19 -21.68 -16.50 3.67
N ALA A 20 -21.90 -17.78 4.00
CA ALA A 20 -20.83 -18.66 4.50
C ALA A 20 -19.86 -19.05 3.38
N ALA A 21 -20.38 -19.42 2.20
CA ALA A 21 -19.57 -19.74 1.02
C ALA A 21 -18.74 -18.52 0.57
N PHE A 22 -19.35 -17.34 0.51
CA PHE A 22 -18.72 -16.08 0.15
C PHE A 22 -17.62 -15.69 1.15
N ALA A 23 -17.88 -15.80 2.46
CA ALA A 23 -16.85 -15.58 3.47
C ALA A 23 -15.66 -16.56 3.34
N GLY A 24 -15.91 -17.80 2.94
CA GLY A 24 -14.87 -18.79 2.66
C GLY A 24 -13.99 -18.45 1.45
N VAL A 25 -14.52 -17.75 0.45
CA VAL A 25 -13.75 -17.26 -0.70
C VAL A 25 -12.79 -16.13 -0.31
N LEU A 26 -13.13 -15.32 0.69
CA LEU A 26 -12.37 -14.10 1.05
C LEU A 26 -11.27 -14.28 2.11
N ARG A 27 -11.18 -15.41 2.82
CA ARG A 27 -10.23 -15.59 3.93
C ARG A 27 -8.84 -16.05 3.47
N PRO A 28 -7.75 -15.34 3.82
CA PRO A 28 -6.39 -15.87 3.77
C PRO A 28 -6.13 -16.92 4.88
N SER A 29 -5.05 -17.69 4.76
CA SER A 29 -4.64 -18.69 5.76
C SER A 29 -3.72 -18.10 6.85
N GLU A 30 -4.20 -18.00 8.10
CA GLU A 30 -3.53 -17.28 9.20
C GLU A 30 -2.26 -17.96 9.77
N ALA A 31 -2.13 -19.29 9.69
CA ALA A 31 -1.06 -20.02 10.39
C ALA A 31 0.34 -19.86 9.75
N ALA A 32 0.41 -19.63 8.44
CA ALA A 32 1.67 -19.42 7.72
C ALA A 32 2.32 -18.07 8.09
N ASP A 33 1.52 -17.08 8.49
CA ASP A 33 1.97 -15.69 8.65
C ASP A 33 2.88 -15.48 9.86
N ALA A 34 2.65 -16.18 10.97
CA ALA A 34 3.42 -15.98 12.20
C ALA A 34 4.89 -16.44 12.08
N ALA A 35 5.13 -17.58 11.44
CA ALA A 35 6.49 -18.11 11.23
C ALA A 35 7.29 -17.25 10.25
N ILE A 36 6.65 -16.80 9.16
CA ILE A 36 7.25 -15.90 8.16
C ILE A 36 7.61 -14.57 8.82
N ASP A 37 6.72 -14.03 9.66
CA ASP A 37 6.97 -12.82 10.41
C ASP A 37 8.18 -13.00 11.34
N ALA A 38 8.23 -14.05 12.17
CA ALA A 38 9.38 -14.32 13.03
C ALA A 38 10.71 -14.42 12.26
N ALA A 39 10.72 -15.12 11.12
CA ALA A 39 11.90 -15.23 10.27
C ALA A 39 12.33 -13.88 9.67
N ALA A 40 11.39 -13.07 9.20
CA ALA A 40 11.69 -11.71 8.73
C ALA A 40 12.27 -10.82 9.85
N ALA A 41 11.91 -11.06 11.13
CA ALA A 41 12.48 -10.32 12.29
C ALA A 41 13.95 -10.58 12.40
N ALA A 42 14.30 -11.86 12.41
CA ALA A 42 15.67 -12.30 12.59
C ALA A 42 16.54 -11.74 11.48
N ILE A 43 16.08 -11.83 10.23
CA ILE A 43 16.80 -11.28 9.07
C ILE A 43 16.97 -9.76 9.19
N LEU A 44 15.91 -9.02 9.54
CA LEU A 44 15.99 -7.56 9.71
C LEU A 44 16.93 -7.15 10.85
N ALA A 45 16.88 -7.85 11.98
CA ALA A 45 17.75 -7.60 13.14
C ALA A 45 19.22 -7.86 12.79
N ASP A 46 19.50 -8.92 12.04
CA ASP A 46 20.83 -9.23 11.54
C ASP A 46 21.36 -8.16 10.59
N VAL A 47 20.55 -7.70 9.63
CA VAL A 47 20.97 -6.63 8.71
C VAL A 47 21.22 -5.32 9.46
N ARG A 48 20.37 -4.99 10.44
CA ARG A 48 20.55 -3.78 11.26
C ARG A 48 21.85 -3.81 12.08
N THR A 49 22.26 -4.98 12.55
CA THR A 49 23.43 -5.13 13.44
C THR A 49 24.73 -5.39 12.67
N ARG A 50 24.68 -6.18 11.60
CA ARG A 50 25.87 -6.66 10.86
C ARG A 50 26.03 -6.06 9.47
N GLY A 51 25.04 -5.30 8.97
CA GLY A 51 25.10 -4.60 7.68
C GLY A 51 25.40 -5.55 6.50
N ASP A 52 26.39 -5.20 5.69
CA ASP A 52 26.78 -5.92 4.47
C ASP A 52 27.07 -7.41 4.72
N ALA A 53 27.60 -7.78 5.89
CA ALA A 53 27.91 -9.17 6.21
C ALA A 53 26.64 -10.04 6.27
N ALA A 54 25.56 -9.53 6.87
CA ALA A 54 24.27 -10.24 6.89
C ALA A 54 23.64 -10.30 5.49
N VAL A 55 23.73 -9.21 4.71
CA VAL A 55 23.22 -9.19 3.33
C VAL A 55 23.88 -10.28 2.50
N LEU A 56 25.21 -10.37 2.53
CA LEU A 56 25.97 -11.39 1.80
C LEU A 56 25.64 -12.81 2.26
N GLU A 57 25.50 -13.03 3.57
CA GLU A 57 25.12 -14.32 4.13
C GLU A 57 23.75 -14.79 3.60
N TYR A 58 22.74 -13.92 3.65
CA TYR A 58 21.39 -14.25 3.19
C TYR A 58 21.29 -14.36 1.67
N THR A 59 22.03 -13.55 0.91
CA THR A 59 22.16 -13.70 -0.55
C THR A 59 22.82 -15.04 -0.90
N ARG A 60 23.87 -15.46 -0.19
CA ARG A 60 24.46 -16.80 -0.38
C ARG A 60 23.48 -17.92 -0.05
N ARG A 61 22.72 -17.77 1.03
CA ARG A 61 21.76 -18.79 1.48
C ARG A 61 20.57 -18.95 0.53
N PHE A 62 19.96 -17.84 0.13
CA PHE A 62 18.68 -17.85 -0.59
C PHE A 62 18.85 -17.76 -2.11
N ASP A 63 19.82 -16.96 -2.58
CA ASP A 63 20.07 -16.77 -4.02
C ASP A 63 21.21 -17.67 -4.54
N ARG A 64 21.91 -18.39 -3.64
CA ARG A 64 23.06 -19.25 -3.97
C ARG A 64 24.20 -18.48 -4.64
N LEU A 65 24.35 -17.21 -4.29
CA LEU A 65 25.42 -16.35 -4.82
C LEU A 65 26.52 -16.12 -3.80
N ASP A 66 27.76 -16.36 -4.21
CA ASP A 66 28.94 -16.07 -3.40
C ASP A 66 29.67 -14.86 -3.99
N ALA A 67 29.36 -13.68 -3.46
CA ALA A 67 29.97 -12.42 -3.89
C ALA A 67 30.99 -11.93 -2.84
N PRO A 68 32.13 -11.36 -3.27
CA PRO A 68 33.17 -10.91 -2.34
C PRO A 68 32.78 -9.67 -1.53
N SER A 69 31.77 -8.92 -1.98
CA SER A 69 31.25 -7.72 -1.30
C SER A 69 29.85 -7.36 -1.82
N VAL A 70 29.09 -6.55 -1.09
CA VAL A 70 27.80 -6.03 -1.58
C VAL A 70 28.00 -5.14 -2.81
N ALA A 71 29.13 -4.42 -2.90
CA ALA A 71 29.46 -3.62 -4.09
C ALA A 71 29.65 -4.48 -5.35
N ALA A 72 30.10 -5.73 -5.22
CA ALA A 72 30.20 -6.67 -6.34
C ALA A 72 28.83 -7.18 -6.84
N LEU A 73 27.76 -6.98 -6.05
CA LEU A 73 26.38 -7.27 -6.43
C LEU A 73 25.71 -6.09 -7.17
N GLU A 74 26.39 -4.94 -7.31
CA GLU A 74 25.86 -3.81 -8.06
C GLU A 74 26.06 -4.01 -9.58
N ILE A 75 25.00 -3.77 -10.35
CA ILE A 75 25.04 -3.77 -11.81
C ILE A 75 25.36 -2.35 -12.28
N GLY A 76 26.52 -2.21 -12.94
CA GLY A 76 26.96 -0.94 -13.48
C GLY A 76 26.10 -0.46 -14.66
N ARG A 77 26.05 0.86 -14.86
CA ARG A 77 25.30 1.49 -15.96
C ARG A 77 25.67 0.96 -17.34
N SER A 78 26.94 0.62 -17.58
CA SER A 78 27.39 0.04 -18.84
C SER A 78 26.71 -1.30 -19.14
N GLU A 79 26.53 -2.16 -18.14
CA GLU A 79 25.86 -3.45 -18.29
C GLU A 79 24.35 -3.29 -18.56
N LEU A 80 23.70 -2.28 -17.95
CA LEU A 80 22.31 -1.93 -18.25
C LEU A 80 22.15 -1.50 -19.72
N GLN A 81 23.06 -0.65 -20.21
CA GLN A 81 23.05 -0.20 -21.61
C GLN A 81 23.37 -1.33 -22.59
N GLN A 82 24.30 -2.22 -22.25
CA GLN A 82 24.57 -3.44 -23.03
C GLN A 82 23.34 -4.34 -23.11
N SER A 83 22.61 -4.50 -22.01
CA SER A 83 21.36 -5.28 -21.99
C SER A 83 20.30 -4.65 -22.88
N LEU A 84 20.14 -3.33 -22.84
CA LEU A 84 19.25 -2.58 -23.72
C LEU A 84 19.63 -2.72 -25.22
N ALA A 85 20.92 -2.76 -25.52
CA ALA A 85 21.40 -2.97 -26.89
C ALA A 85 21.26 -4.43 -27.37
N ALA A 86 21.22 -5.40 -26.44
CA ALA A 86 21.17 -6.83 -26.74
C ALA A 86 19.75 -7.39 -26.93
N ILE A 87 18.72 -6.73 -26.38
CA ILE A 87 17.33 -7.15 -26.59
C ILE A 87 16.90 -6.95 -28.05
N THR A 88 15.90 -7.72 -28.48
CA THR A 88 15.40 -7.61 -29.86
C THR A 88 14.77 -6.25 -30.13
N PRO A 89 14.74 -5.77 -31.39
CA PRO A 89 14.05 -4.53 -31.74
C PRO A 89 12.58 -4.49 -31.30
N ALA A 90 11.88 -5.63 -31.37
CA ALA A 90 10.49 -5.75 -30.93
C ALA A 90 10.35 -5.57 -29.40
N GLN A 91 11.20 -6.22 -28.61
CA GLN A 91 11.23 -6.05 -27.15
C GLN A 91 11.54 -4.60 -26.76
N ARG A 92 12.52 -3.99 -27.44
CA ARG A 92 12.89 -2.60 -27.19
C ARG A 92 11.73 -1.66 -27.48
N ALA A 93 11.11 -1.79 -28.66
CA ALA A 93 9.97 -0.97 -29.04
C ALA A 93 8.79 -1.13 -28.06
N ALA A 94 8.53 -2.35 -27.58
CA ALA A 94 7.49 -2.61 -26.59
C ALA A 94 7.78 -1.92 -25.25
N LEU A 95 9.01 -2.05 -24.72
CA LEU A 95 9.40 -1.41 -23.46
C LEU A 95 9.37 0.12 -23.57
N GLU A 96 9.90 0.70 -24.65
CA GLU A 96 9.89 2.14 -24.87
C GLU A 96 8.47 2.68 -25.00
N SER A 97 7.59 1.98 -25.72
CA SER A 97 6.18 2.36 -25.86
C SER A 97 5.42 2.28 -24.54
N ALA A 98 5.61 1.20 -23.77
CA ALA A 98 5.03 1.06 -22.44
C ALA A 98 5.52 2.18 -21.51
N ALA A 99 6.83 2.40 -21.46
CA ALA A 99 7.43 3.43 -20.62
C ALA A 99 6.89 4.84 -20.95
N GLU A 100 6.69 5.14 -22.23
CA GLU A 100 6.15 6.43 -22.64
C GLU A 100 4.69 6.61 -22.23
N ARG A 101 3.86 5.57 -22.39
CA ARG A 101 2.45 5.63 -21.97
C ARG A 101 2.32 5.79 -20.45
N LEU A 102 3.16 5.09 -19.68
CA LEU A 102 3.24 5.26 -18.23
C LEU A 102 3.67 6.67 -17.85
N ARG A 103 4.69 7.23 -18.52
CA ARG A 103 5.17 8.59 -18.27
C ARG A 103 4.07 9.63 -18.50
N ILE A 104 3.41 9.60 -19.66
CA ILE A 104 2.32 10.52 -20.01
C ILE A 104 1.20 10.47 -18.96
N PHE A 105 0.81 9.27 -18.50
CA PHE A 105 -0.21 9.12 -17.48
C PHE A 105 0.20 9.79 -16.15
N HIS A 106 1.40 9.49 -15.67
CA HIS A 106 1.87 9.99 -14.37
C HIS A 106 2.24 11.48 -14.42
N GLU A 107 2.61 12.04 -15.56
CA GLU A 107 2.80 13.49 -15.74
C GLU A 107 1.48 14.25 -15.56
N ARG A 108 0.38 13.74 -16.13
CA ARG A 108 -0.96 14.28 -15.86
C ARG A 108 -1.35 14.14 -14.39
N GLN A 109 -1.03 13.00 -13.77
CA GLN A 109 -1.28 12.80 -12.34
C GLN A 109 -0.54 13.82 -11.47
N LEU A 110 0.71 14.16 -11.83
CA LEU A 110 1.52 15.19 -11.18
C LEU A 110 0.88 16.57 -11.33
N GLU A 111 0.41 16.93 -12.52
CA GLU A 111 -0.26 18.22 -12.78
C GLU A 111 -1.52 18.39 -11.94
N VAL A 112 -2.36 17.36 -11.87
CA VAL A 112 -3.67 17.45 -11.21
C VAL A 112 -3.57 17.33 -9.69
N SER A 113 -2.63 16.52 -9.17
CA SER A 113 -2.62 16.16 -7.74
C SER A 113 -1.29 16.35 -7.03
N GLY A 114 -0.18 16.57 -7.75
CA GLY A 114 1.17 16.55 -7.18
C GLY A 114 1.90 17.90 -7.16
N ARG A 115 1.21 19.02 -7.44
CA ARG A 115 1.80 20.37 -7.39
C ARG A 115 1.54 21.09 -6.06
N SER A 116 2.47 21.97 -5.69
CA SER A 116 2.28 22.91 -4.57
C SER A 116 1.19 23.93 -4.91
N TRP A 117 0.45 24.38 -3.91
CA TRP A 117 -0.56 25.43 -4.05
C TRP A 117 -0.60 26.31 -2.81
N SER A 118 -1.08 27.54 -2.96
CA SER A 118 -1.30 28.47 -1.85
C SER A 118 -2.29 29.56 -2.24
N TYR A 119 -2.92 30.17 -1.26
CA TYR A 119 -3.81 31.31 -1.41
C TYR A 119 -3.66 32.27 -0.24
N ARG A 120 -4.09 33.53 -0.41
CA ARG A 120 -4.26 34.48 0.68
C ARG A 120 -5.72 34.54 1.07
N ASP A 121 -5.99 34.50 2.38
CA ASP A 121 -7.33 34.61 2.91
C ASP A 121 -7.82 36.07 2.98
N ALA A 122 -9.01 36.28 3.56
CA ALA A 122 -9.59 37.61 3.72
C ALA A 122 -8.72 38.54 4.57
N ASP A 123 -7.87 37.99 5.44
CA ASP A 123 -6.96 38.71 6.33
C ASP A 123 -5.56 38.92 5.74
N ASP A 124 -5.35 38.52 4.48
CA ASP A 124 -4.07 38.53 3.78
C ASP A 124 -3.05 37.53 4.35
N SER A 125 -3.50 36.56 5.15
CA SER A 125 -2.65 35.46 5.61
C SER A 125 -2.47 34.43 4.50
N LEU A 126 -1.26 33.93 4.31
CA LEU A 126 -0.94 32.92 3.31
C LEU A 126 -1.13 31.52 3.90
N LEU A 127 -1.99 30.73 3.27
CA LEU A 127 -2.23 29.33 3.57
C LEU A 127 -1.96 28.48 2.33
N GLY A 128 -1.45 27.28 2.51
CA GLY A 128 -1.22 26.40 1.37
C GLY A 128 -0.54 25.10 1.72
N GLN A 129 -0.05 24.43 0.69
CA GLN A 129 0.65 23.16 0.78
C GLN A 129 1.84 23.15 -0.16
N LYS A 130 3.02 22.93 0.42
CA LYS A 130 4.25 22.63 -0.33
C LYS A 130 4.30 21.13 -0.59
N VAL A 131 4.44 20.76 -1.85
CA VAL A 131 4.71 19.38 -2.29
C VAL A 131 6.18 19.28 -2.69
N THR A 132 6.89 18.27 -2.18
CA THR A 132 8.32 18.05 -2.45
C THR A 132 8.57 16.56 -2.69
N PRO A 133 9.36 16.17 -3.71
CA PRO A 133 9.72 14.76 -3.91
C PRO A 133 10.53 14.21 -2.73
N LEU A 134 10.56 12.88 -2.62
CA LEU A 134 11.48 12.18 -1.75
C LEU A 134 12.92 12.25 -2.29
N ASP A 135 13.90 12.25 -1.40
CA ASP A 135 15.30 12.40 -1.77
C ASP A 135 15.87 11.07 -2.32
N ARG A 136 15.54 9.95 -1.67
CA ARG A 136 15.90 8.60 -2.13
C ARG A 136 14.77 7.61 -1.92
N VAL A 137 14.53 6.75 -2.90
CA VAL A 137 13.59 5.61 -2.77
C VAL A 137 14.23 4.30 -3.18
N GLY A 138 13.81 3.24 -2.51
CA GLY A 138 14.14 1.86 -2.86
C GLY A 138 12.97 1.23 -3.61
N ILE A 139 13.22 0.61 -4.76
CA ILE A 139 12.21 -0.17 -5.47
C ILE A 139 12.60 -1.65 -5.43
N TYR A 140 11.70 -2.49 -4.92
CA TYR A 140 11.86 -3.93 -4.90
C TYR A 140 11.22 -4.53 -6.16
N VAL A 141 12.01 -5.29 -6.93
CA VAL A 141 11.53 -5.99 -8.13
C VAL A 141 11.71 -7.48 -7.91
N PRO A 142 10.64 -8.30 -7.98
CA PRO A 142 10.76 -9.75 -7.91
C PRO A 142 11.72 -10.31 -8.99
N GLY A 143 12.44 -11.37 -8.66
CA GLY A 143 13.43 -12.02 -9.52
C GLY A 143 13.42 -13.55 -9.40
N GLY A 144 14.30 -14.21 -10.16
CA GLY A 144 14.39 -15.67 -10.23
C GLY A 144 13.47 -16.28 -11.28
N LYS A 145 12.53 -17.15 -10.87
CA LYS A 145 11.56 -17.81 -11.78
C LYS A 145 10.60 -16.82 -12.45
N ALA A 146 10.52 -15.61 -11.89
CA ALA A 146 9.69 -14.51 -12.33
C ALA A 146 10.60 -13.34 -12.70
N ALA A 147 10.50 -12.85 -13.94
CA ALA A 147 11.25 -11.70 -14.42
C ALA A 147 10.28 -10.68 -14.99
N TYR A 148 10.03 -9.61 -14.23
CA TYR A 148 8.98 -8.63 -14.53
C TYR A 148 9.57 -7.27 -14.93
N PRO A 149 9.88 -7.05 -16.22
CA PRO A 149 10.30 -5.73 -16.68
C PRO A 149 9.20 -4.67 -16.50
N SER A 150 7.92 -5.07 -16.57
CA SER A 150 6.78 -4.19 -16.29
C SER A 150 6.85 -3.61 -14.87
N SER A 151 7.11 -4.43 -13.86
CA SER A 151 7.24 -3.96 -12.47
C SER A 151 8.39 -2.97 -12.26
N VAL A 152 9.46 -3.06 -13.06
CA VAL A 152 10.52 -2.04 -13.06
C VAL A 152 9.96 -0.70 -13.54
N LEU A 153 9.30 -0.68 -14.71
CA LEU A 153 8.72 0.53 -15.28
C LEU A 153 7.69 1.15 -14.34
N MET A 154 6.80 0.32 -13.79
CA MET A 154 5.69 0.71 -12.93
C MET A 154 6.14 1.27 -11.58
N ASN A 155 7.30 0.87 -11.06
CA ASN A 155 7.87 1.48 -9.86
C ASN A 155 8.71 2.74 -10.16
N ALA A 156 9.59 2.66 -11.16
CA ALA A 156 10.60 3.69 -11.38
C ALA A 156 10.05 4.94 -12.09
N ILE A 157 9.13 4.79 -13.05
CA ILE A 157 8.61 5.92 -13.83
C ILE A 157 7.83 6.92 -12.96
N PRO A 158 6.85 6.54 -12.12
CA PRO A 158 6.18 7.50 -11.24
C PRO A 158 7.17 8.20 -10.28
N ALA A 159 8.19 7.50 -9.78
CA ALA A 159 9.24 8.10 -8.96
C ALA A 159 10.05 9.17 -9.72
N LYS A 160 10.44 8.88 -10.96
CA LYS A 160 11.12 9.86 -11.82
C LYS A 160 10.23 11.06 -12.16
N VAL A 161 8.97 10.81 -12.51
CA VAL A 161 8.00 11.89 -12.80
C VAL A 161 7.77 12.77 -11.57
N ALA A 162 7.69 12.18 -10.37
CA ALA A 162 7.56 12.95 -9.12
C ALA A 162 8.78 13.83 -8.82
N GLY A 163 9.95 13.51 -9.39
CA GLY A 163 11.20 14.25 -9.22
C GLY A 163 12.11 13.66 -8.13
N VAL A 164 12.01 12.37 -7.84
CA VAL A 164 12.88 11.71 -6.84
C VAL A 164 14.35 11.83 -7.22
N GLY A 165 15.20 12.17 -6.24
CA GLY A 165 16.63 12.39 -6.44
C GLY A 165 17.40 11.12 -6.82
N GLU A 166 17.22 10.02 -6.09
CA GLU A 166 17.90 8.74 -6.32
C GLU A 166 16.96 7.54 -6.19
N ILE A 167 16.95 6.66 -7.20
CA ILE A 167 16.19 5.41 -7.24
C ILE A 167 17.15 4.23 -7.14
N VAL A 168 17.04 3.47 -6.05
CA VAL A 168 17.81 2.24 -5.82
C VAL A 168 16.92 1.03 -6.07
N MET A 169 17.17 0.29 -7.14
CA MET A 169 16.48 -0.97 -7.42
C MET A 169 17.20 -2.14 -6.76
N VAL A 170 16.45 -2.98 -6.04
CA VAL A 170 16.91 -4.28 -5.57
C VAL A 170 16.15 -5.39 -6.31
N VAL A 171 16.88 -6.37 -6.84
CA VAL A 171 16.31 -7.50 -7.58
C VAL A 171 17.13 -8.76 -7.33
N PRO A 172 16.57 -9.85 -6.79
CA PRO A 172 17.34 -11.08 -6.60
C PRO A 172 17.65 -11.73 -7.95
N THR A 173 18.89 -12.21 -8.11
CA THR A 173 19.32 -12.99 -9.28
C THR A 173 19.79 -14.36 -8.80
N PRO A 174 18.89 -15.29 -8.45
CA PRO A 174 19.31 -16.60 -7.96
C PRO A 174 20.12 -17.34 -9.02
N ALA A 175 21.09 -18.14 -8.59
CA ALA A 175 21.85 -19.02 -9.46
C ALA A 175 21.17 -20.37 -9.64
N ALA A 176 21.02 -20.83 -10.89
CA ALA A 176 20.61 -22.20 -11.20
C ALA A 176 21.79 -23.17 -11.03
N VAL A 177 22.20 -23.38 -9.79
CA VAL A 177 23.23 -24.36 -9.40
C VAL A 177 22.63 -25.48 -8.55
N PRO A 178 23.24 -26.69 -8.54
CA PRO A 178 22.80 -27.79 -7.68
C PRO A 178 22.67 -27.39 -6.21
N ALA A 179 21.83 -28.10 -5.46
CA ALA A 179 21.67 -27.85 -4.03
C ALA A 179 23.01 -28.00 -3.30
N GLY A 180 23.37 -27.00 -2.48
CA GLY A 180 24.65 -26.94 -1.76
C GLY A 180 25.80 -26.28 -2.53
N ALA A 181 25.62 -25.94 -3.81
CA ALA A 181 26.60 -25.16 -4.58
C ALA A 181 26.24 -23.66 -4.61
N THR A 182 27.23 -22.82 -4.91
CA THR A 182 27.08 -21.38 -5.15
C THR A 182 27.69 -20.98 -6.49
N ALA A 183 27.26 -19.85 -7.04
CA ALA A 183 27.86 -19.23 -8.22
C ALA A 183 28.40 -17.84 -7.88
N ALA A 184 29.41 -17.39 -8.63
CA ALA A 184 29.91 -16.01 -8.54
C ALA A 184 28.97 -14.99 -9.20
N ARG A 185 28.05 -15.44 -10.06
CA ARG A 185 27.08 -14.59 -10.76
C ARG A 185 25.76 -15.33 -10.93
N GLY A 186 24.66 -14.61 -10.69
CA GLY A 186 23.31 -15.12 -10.84
C GLY A 186 22.72 -14.92 -12.23
N GLU A 187 21.49 -15.43 -12.40
CA GLU A 187 20.73 -15.26 -13.64
C GLU A 187 20.22 -13.82 -13.75
N ARG A 188 20.69 -13.11 -14.78
CA ARG A 188 20.29 -11.74 -15.08
C ARG A 188 19.41 -11.74 -16.32
N ASN A 189 18.17 -11.26 -16.20
CA ASN A 189 17.27 -11.14 -17.33
C ASN A 189 17.58 -9.83 -18.11
N PRO A 190 18.01 -9.90 -19.39
CA PRO A 190 18.34 -8.71 -20.17
C PRO A 190 17.17 -7.72 -20.32
N LEU A 191 15.94 -8.22 -20.36
CA LEU A 191 14.74 -7.39 -20.50
C LEU A 191 14.46 -6.57 -19.24
N VAL A 192 14.70 -7.13 -18.05
CA VAL A 192 14.59 -6.42 -16.76
C VAL A 192 15.65 -5.32 -16.66
N LEU A 193 16.90 -5.62 -17.05
CA LEU A 193 17.98 -4.64 -17.04
C LEU A 193 17.78 -3.52 -18.07
N ALA A 194 17.24 -3.86 -19.25
CA ALA A 194 16.84 -2.89 -20.26
C ALA A 194 15.71 -1.99 -19.76
N ALA A 195 14.71 -2.54 -19.06
CA ALA A 195 13.65 -1.76 -18.45
C ALA A 195 14.20 -0.78 -17.39
N ALA A 196 15.16 -1.21 -16.56
CA ALA A 196 15.82 -0.34 -15.59
C ALA A 196 16.58 0.81 -16.27
N ALA A 197 17.24 0.54 -17.40
CA ALA A 197 17.89 1.57 -18.21
C ALA A 197 16.88 2.59 -18.77
N ILE A 198 15.77 2.12 -19.35
CA ILE A 198 14.71 2.94 -19.95
C ILE A 198 14.01 3.79 -18.89
N ALA A 199 13.71 3.21 -17.72
CA ALA A 199 13.04 3.92 -16.63
C ALA A 199 13.96 4.87 -15.86
N GLY A 200 15.26 4.85 -16.14
CA GLY A 200 16.23 5.76 -15.54
C GLY A 200 16.62 5.40 -14.10
N VAL A 201 16.57 4.13 -13.71
CA VAL A 201 17.02 3.68 -12.38
C VAL A 201 18.48 4.07 -12.16
N ASP A 202 18.80 4.60 -10.98
CA ASP A 202 20.13 5.15 -10.70
C ASP A 202 21.13 4.09 -10.25
N ARG A 203 20.69 3.14 -9.40
CA ARG A 203 21.49 2.01 -8.90
C ARG A 203 20.71 0.72 -8.93
N VAL A 204 21.36 -0.38 -9.28
CA VAL A 204 20.74 -1.73 -9.33
C VAL A 204 21.59 -2.69 -8.52
N VAL A 205 21.05 -3.28 -7.47
CA VAL A 205 21.76 -4.23 -6.60
C VAL A 205 21.08 -5.59 -6.63
N THR A 206 21.85 -6.65 -6.89
CA THR A 206 21.30 -7.99 -7.09
C THR A 206 21.06 -8.74 -5.78
N ILE A 207 20.17 -8.20 -4.94
CA ILE A 207 19.73 -8.77 -3.66
C ILE A 207 18.19 -8.80 -3.61
N GLY A 208 17.61 -9.74 -2.85
CA GLY A 208 16.16 -9.81 -2.64
C GLY A 208 15.76 -10.11 -1.20
N GLY A 209 14.51 -10.53 -1.01
CA GLY A 209 13.98 -10.98 0.29
C GLY A 209 13.96 -9.91 1.39
N ALA A 210 13.78 -10.36 2.62
CA ALA A 210 13.76 -9.49 3.81
C ALA A 210 15.11 -8.78 4.03
N GLN A 211 16.22 -9.37 3.61
CA GLN A 211 17.55 -8.77 3.73
C GLN A 211 17.71 -7.53 2.84
N ALA A 212 17.12 -7.53 1.63
CA ALA A 212 17.12 -6.36 0.76
C ALA A 212 16.27 -5.22 1.34
N VAL A 213 15.10 -5.55 1.90
CA VAL A 213 14.25 -4.57 2.60
C VAL A 213 15.00 -3.98 3.78
N GLY A 214 15.67 -4.81 4.59
CA GLY A 214 16.49 -4.34 5.70
C GLY A 214 17.65 -3.44 5.25
N ALA A 215 18.33 -3.79 4.16
CA ALA A 215 19.44 -3.00 3.64
C ALA A 215 18.98 -1.62 3.14
N LEU A 216 17.82 -1.54 2.50
CA LEU A 216 17.21 -0.27 2.09
C LEU A 216 16.72 0.56 3.28
N ALA A 217 16.13 -0.08 4.29
CA ALA A 217 15.53 0.62 5.44
C ALA A 217 16.58 1.14 6.44
N TYR A 218 17.53 0.30 6.82
CA TYR A 218 18.54 0.65 7.83
C TYR A 218 19.79 1.28 7.22
N GLY A 219 20.03 1.03 5.93
CA GLY A 219 21.33 1.25 5.32
C GLY A 219 22.36 0.21 5.76
N THR A 220 23.43 0.13 5.01
CA THR A 220 24.63 -0.67 5.26
C THR A 220 25.88 0.17 4.93
N ALA A 221 27.07 -0.43 4.99
CA ALA A 221 28.28 0.26 4.54
C ALA A 221 28.26 0.59 3.04
N THR A 222 27.57 -0.21 2.21
CA THR A 222 27.49 -0.05 0.76
C THR A 222 26.17 0.59 0.28
N ILE A 223 25.05 0.25 0.92
CA ILE A 223 23.71 0.69 0.53
C ILE A 223 23.26 1.78 1.51
N ARG A 224 23.07 3.00 1.02
CA ARG A 224 22.55 4.07 1.88
C ARG A 224 21.06 3.85 2.11
N ALA A 225 20.59 4.14 3.34
CA ALA A 225 19.17 4.07 3.66
C ALA A 225 18.33 4.98 2.74
N VAL A 226 17.09 4.56 2.47
CA VAL A 226 16.12 5.27 1.62
C VAL A 226 14.97 5.84 2.46
N ASP A 227 14.20 6.78 1.90
CA ASP A 227 13.05 7.40 2.57
C ASP A 227 11.76 6.58 2.43
N LYS A 228 11.63 5.84 1.32
CA LYS A 228 10.48 4.95 1.03
C LYS A 228 10.90 3.71 0.26
N ILE A 229 10.28 2.57 0.55
CA ILE A 229 10.44 1.30 -0.18
C ILE A 229 9.13 0.95 -0.87
N THR A 230 9.14 0.75 -2.18
CA THR A 230 7.97 0.33 -2.97
C THR A 230 8.22 -0.97 -3.70
N GLY A 231 7.14 -1.55 -4.23
CA GLY A 231 7.18 -2.74 -5.07
C GLY A 231 6.69 -3.99 -4.34
N PRO A 232 5.98 -4.88 -5.04
CA PRO A 232 5.45 -6.12 -4.46
C PRO A 232 6.57 -7.14 -4.25
N GLY A 233 6.35 -8.09 -3.36
CA GLY A 233 7.26 -9.21 -3.13
C GLY A 233 6.54 -10.35 -2.44
N ASN A 234 7.26 -11.44 -2.22
CA ASN A 234 6.71 -12.59 -1.51
C ASN A 234 6.39 -12.25 -0.03
N ALA A 235 5.81 -13.22 0.68
CA ALA A 235 5.42 -13.05 2.09
C ALA A 235 6.55 -12.57 3.02
N TYR A 236 7.82 -12.91 2.76
CA TYR A 236 8.96 -12.43 3.56
C TYR A 236 9.24 -10.94 3.31
N VAL A 237 9.11 -10.48 2.06
CA VAL A 237 9.23 -9.06 1.70
C VAL A 237 8.09 -8.26 2.30
N ALA A 238 6.85 -8.77 2.20
CA ALA A 238 5.67 -8.15 2.81
C ALA A 238 5.81 -8.02 4.34
N ALA A 239 6.20 -9.10 5.02
CA ALA A 239 6.46 -9.09 6.46
C ALA A 239 7.59 -8.13 6.85
N ALA A 240 8.66 -8.07 6.06
CA ALA A 240 9.76 -7.14 6.29
C ALA A 240 9.33 -5.68 6.12
N LYS A 241 8.62 -5.34 5.04
CA LYS A 241 8.07 -3.99 4.78
C LYS A 241 7.18 -3.52 5.93
N ARG A 242 6.29 -4.40 6.42
CA ARG A 242 5.42 -4.11 7.57
C ARG A 242 6.20 -3.69 8.81
N ARG A 243 7.36 -4.31 9.05
CA ARG A 243 8.16 -4.07 10.25
C ARG A 243 9.11 -2.89 10.18
N VAL A 244 9.52 -2.50 8.98
CA VAL A 244 10.34 -1.29 8.78
C VAL A 244 9.47 -0.04 8.63
N PHE A 245 8.16 -0.19 8.43
CA PHE A 245 7.24 0.94 8.37
C PHE A 245 7.32 1.81 9.64
N GLY A 246 7.39 3.13 9.43
CA GLY A 246 7.59 4.13 10.48
C GLY A 246 9.05 4.57 10.63
N LEU A 247 10.02 3.70 10.32
CA LEU A 247 11.40 4.11 10.05
C LEU A 247 11.55 4.60 8.61
N VAL A 248 10.97 3.85 7.68
CA VAL A 248 10.92 4.14 6.25
C VAL A 248 9.45 4.13 5.80
N GLY A 249 9.12 4.94 4.79
CA GLY A 249 7.83 4.82 4.13
C GLY A 249 7.71 3.47 3.40
N ILE A 250 6.49 2.97 3.27
CA ILE A 250 6.16 1.90 2.32
C ILE A 250 4.96 2.33 1.48
N ASP A 251 4.81 1.76 0.29
CA ASP A 251 3.59 1.88 -0.53
C ASP A 251 2.41 1.16 0.13
N MET A 252 2.50 -0.17 0.25
CA MET A 252 1.46 -1.03 0.79
C MET A 252 2.03 -2.41 1.15
N ILE A 253 1.27 -3.17 1.93
CA ILE A 253 1.55 -4.58 2.19
C ILE A 253 0.82 -5.40 1.13
N ALA A 254 1.57 -5.94 0.19
CA ALA A 254 1.02 -6.79 -0.85
C ALA A 254 0.52 -8.11 -0.25
N GLY A 255 -0.74 -8.44 -0.52
CA GLY A 255 -1.31 -9.77 -0.39
C GLY A 255 -1.25 -10.54 -1.72
N PRO A 256 -1.90 -11.71 -1.78
CA PRO A 256 -2.07 -12.44 -3.02
C PRO A 256 -2.88 -11.62 -4.03
N SER A 257 -2.47 -11.69 -5.31
CA SER A 257 -3.06 -10.92 -6.40
C SER A 257 -4.43 -11.47 -6.82
N GLU A 258 -5.34 -10.60 -7.27
CA GLU A 258 -6.75 -10.93 -7.48
C GLU A 258 -7.41 -10.18 -8.64
N ILE A 259 -8.26 -10.91 -9.40
CA ILE A 259 -9.14 -10.36 -10.44
C ILE A 259 -10.59 -10.68 -10.12
N LEU A 260 -11.45 -9.67 -10.29
CA LEU A 260 -12.90 -9.80 -10.28
C LEU A 260 -13.47 -9.34 -11.62
N VAL A 261 -14.17 -10.24 -12.30
CA VAL A 261 -14.87 -9.93 -13.55
C VAL A 261 -16.37 -9.82 -13.29
N LEU A 262 -16.98 -8.70 -13.68
CA LEU A 262 -18.43 -8.53 -13.75
C LEU A 262 -18.86 -8.69 -15.20
N ALA A 263 -19.64 -9.72 -15.52
CA ALA A 263 -20.05 -10.00 -16.89
C ALA A 263 -21.56 -9.95 -17.08
N ASP A 264 -22.04 -9.27 -18.12
CA ASP A 264 -23.45 -9.26 -18.53
C ASP A 264 -23.80 -10.36 -19.56
N GLY A 265 -22.82 -11.20 -19.91
CA GLY A 265 -22.94 -12.28 -20.88
C GLY A 265 -22.74 -11.89 -22.34
N SER A 266 -22.40 -10.63 -22.64
CA SER A 266 -22.18 -10.15 -24.00
C SER A 266 -20.77 -10.39 -24.56
N THR A 267 -19.76 -10.45 -23.71
CA THR A 267 -18.37 -10.75 -24.10
C THR A 267 -18.22 -12.25 -24.42
N PRO A 268 -17.45 -12.66 -25.43
CA PRO A 268 -17.18 -14.08 -25.68
C PRO A 268 -16.64 -14.79 -24.43
N ALA A 269 -17.17 -15.97 -24.12
CA ALA A 269 -16.80 -16.71 -22.91
C ALA A 269 -15.31 -17.09 -22.86
N ASP A 270 -14.71 -17.32 -24.03
CA ASP A 270 -13.28 -17.62 -24.17
C ASP A 270 -12.39 -16.45 -23.74
N TRP A 271 -12.86 -15.21 -23.89
CA TRP A 271 -12.10 -14.02 -23.48
C TRP A 271 -12.11 -13.91 -21.95
N VAL A 272 -13.29 -13.98 -21.33
CA VAL A 272 -13.40 -13.99 -19.86
C VAL A 272 -12.64 -15.16 -19.24
N ALA A 273 -12.64 -16.34 -19.88
CA ALA A 273 -11.82 -17.45 -19.41
C ALA A 273 -10.31 -17.13 -19.46
N MET A 274 -9.84 -16.42 -20.48
CA MET A 274 -8.45 -15.95 -20.56
C MET A 274 -8.15 -14.85 -19.53
N ASP A 275 -9.07 -13.94 -19.25
CA ASP A 275 -8.89 -12.91 -18.22
C ASP A 275 -8.79 -13.55 -16.82
N LEU A 276 -9.62 -14.57 -16.53
CA LEU A 276 -9.48 -15.35 -15.29
C LEU A 276 -8.14 -16.11 -15.22
N PHE A 277 -7.63 -16.59 -16.36
CA PHE A 277 -6.34 -17.28 -16.43
C PHE A 277 -5.15 -16.33 -16.29
N SER A 278 -5.24 -15.11 -16.83
CA SER A 278 -4.14 -14.14 -16.77
C SER A 278 -3.77 -13.83 -15.34
N GLN A 279 -4.75 -13.71 -14.45
CA GLN A 279 -4.48 -13.56 -13.01
C GLN A 279 -4.01 -14.89 -12.37
N ALA A 280 -4.72 -15.99 -12.65
CA ALA A 280 -4.47 -17.29 -12.02
C ALA A 280 -3.10 -17.89 -12.35
N GLU A 281 -2.49 -17.49 -13.47
CA GLU A 281 -1.15 -17.95 -13.82
C GLU A 281 -0.04 -17.29 -13.00
N HIS A 282 -0.29 -16.19 -12.29
CA HIS A 282 0.75 -15.51 -11.51
C HIS A 282 1.28 -16.42 -10.38
N ASP A 283 0.38 -16.95 -9.56
CA ASP A 283 0.69 -17.69 -8.34
C ASP A 283 -0.44 -18.68 -7.99
N GLU A 284 -0.12 -19.81 -7.34
CA GLU A 284 -1.10 -20.80 -6.88
C GLU A 284 -2.09 -20.23 -5.85
N LEU A 285 -1.72 -19.14 -5.18
CA LEU A 285 -2.55 -18.41 -4.22
C LEU A 285 -3.28 -17.21 -4.84
N ALA A 286 -3.14 -16.94 -6.14
CA ALA A 286 -3.91 -15.92 -6.84
C ALA A 286 -5.40 -16.27 -6.87
N GLN A 287 -6.26 -15.25 -7.02
CA GLN A 287 -7.71 -15.42 -6.97
C GLN A 287 -8.40 -14.83 -8.20
N SER A 288 -9.23 -15.64 -8.86
CA SER A 288 -10.03 -15.22 -10.01
C SER A 288 -11.52 -15.48 -9.76
N ILE A 289 -12.33 -14.43 -9.77
CA ILE A 289 -13.77 -14.51 -9.48
C ILE A 289 -14.57 -13.93 -10.65
N LEU A 290 -15.65 -14.61 -11.05
CA LEU A 290 -16.62 -14.11 -12.01
C LEU A 290 -17.98 -13.91 -11.34
N LEU A 291 -18.57 -12.72 -11.48
CA LEU A 291 -19.96 -12.44 -11.11
C LEU A 291 -20.80 -12.24 -12.38
N CYS A 292 -21.91 -12.95 -12.50
CA CYS A 292 -22.78 -12.83 -13.67
C CYS A 292 -24.24 -13.19 -13.35
N PRO A 293 -25.24 -12.46 -13.87
CA PRO A 293 -26.65 -12.82 -13.71
C PRO A 293 -27.17 -13.83 -14.74
N ASP A 294 -26.39 -14.19 -15.76
CA ASP A 294 -26.75 -15.22 -16.74
C ASP A 294 -26.08 -16.56 -16.37
N ALA A 295 -26.86 -17.47 -15.76
CA ALA A 295 -26.40 -18.82 -15.43
C ALA A 295 -25.96 -19.64 -16.66
N GLY A 296 -26.56 -19.39 -17.83
CA GLY A 296 -26.15 -19.99 -19.09
C GLY A 296 -24.78 -19.47 -19.53
N TYR A 297 -24.49 -18.19 -19.32
CA TYR A 297 -23.16 -17.63 -19.59
C TYR A 297 -22.09 -18.19 -18.65
N LEU A 298 -22.38 -18.32 -17.35
CA LEU A 298 -21.46 -18.97 -16.40
C LEU A 298 -21.09 -20.39 -16.84
N SER A 299 -22.07 -21.15 -17.35
CA SER A 299 -21.85 -22.49 -17.88
C SER A 299 -20.92 -22.46 -19.10
N ARG A 300 -21.13 -21.52 -20.03
CA ARG A 300 -20.24 -21.33 -21.20
C ARG A 300 -18.82 -20.95 -20.80
N VAL A 301 -18.64 -20.11 -19.79
CA VAL A 301 -17.30 -19.75 -19.27
C VAL A 301 -16.62 -20.95 -18.63
N ARG A 302 -17.34 -21.76 -17.83
CA ARG A 302 -16.80 -23.01 -17.29
C ARG A 302 -16.34 -23.96 -18.39
N GLU A 303 -17.16 -24.17 -19.43
CA GLU A 303 -16.79 -25.00 -20.59
C GLU A 303 -15.56 -24.44 -21.32
N ALA A 304 -15.44 -23.11 -21.45
CA ALA A 304 -14.27 -22.47 -22.03
C ALA A 304 -13.03 -22.70 -21.17
N ILE A 305 -13.12 -22.56 -19.84
CA ILE A 305 -12.03 -22.86 -18.90
C ILE A 305 -11.54 -24.30 -19.10
N GLU A 306 -12.45 -25.29 -19.09
CA GLU A 306 -12.08 -26.70 -19.24
C GLU A 306 -11.43 -27.00 -20.59
N ARG A 307 -11.91 -26.36 -21.66
CA ARG A 307 -11.37 -26.51 -23.02
C ARG A 307 -10.00 -25.86 -23.19
N LEU A 308 -9.80 -24.68 -22.61
CA LEU A 308 -8.62 -23.84 -22.85
C LEU A 308 -7.47 -24.16 -21.88
N LEU A 309 -7.75 -24.55 -20.64
CA LEU A 309 -6.73 -24.82 -19.62
C LEU A 309 -5.63 -25.79 -20.07
N PRO A 310 -5.92 -26.92 -20.76
CA PRO A 310 -4.89 -27.85 -21.20
C PRO A 310 -3.90 -27.26 -22.23
N THR A 311 -4.25 -26.13 -22.87
CA THR A 311 -3.38 -25.44 -23.84
C THR A 311 -2.41 -24.47 -23.18
N MET A 312 -2.60 -24.16 -21.89
CA MET A 312 -1.79 -23.17 -21.17
C MET A 312 -0.47 -23.79 -20.67
N PRO A 313 0.68 -23.16 -20.93
CA PRO A 313 1.98 -23.64 -20.44
C PRO A 313 2.04 -23.75 -18.90
N ARG A 314 1.35 -22.86 -18.18
CA ARG A 314 1.27 -22.83 -16.71
C ARG A 314 -0.03 -23.46 -16.18
N SER A 315 -0.64 -24.39 -16.91
CA SER A 315 -1.92 -25.01 -16.56
C SER A 315 -2.00 -25.60 -15.15
N ALA A 316 -0.90 -26.15 -14.61
CA ALA A 316 -0.86 -26.64 -13.24
C ALA A 316 -1.03 -25.52 -12.18
N VAL A 317 -0.39 -24.37 -12.40
CA VAL A 317 -0.51 -23.19 -11.51
C VAL A 317 -1.91 -22.59 -11.61
N ILE A 318 -2.40 -22.41 -12.83
CA ILE A 318 -3.76 -21.90 -13.10
C ILE A 318 -4.80 -22.80 -12.43
N ARG A 319 -4.67 -24.13 -12.58
CA ARG A 319 -5.57 -25.10 -11.92
C ARG A 319 -5.55 -24.94 -10.41
N ALA A 320 -4.37 -24.91 -9.80
CA ALA A 320 -4.23 -24.78 -8.34
C ALA A 320 -4.89 -23.49 -7.82
N SER A 321 -4.69 -22.35 -8.51
CA SER A 321 -5.35 -21.08 -8.18
C SER A 321 -6.87 -21.15 -8.30
N LEU A 322 -7.39 -21.66 -9.43
CA LEU A 322 -8.83 -21.73 -9.68
C LEU A 322 -9.55 -22.70 -8.72
N GLU A 323 -8.99 -23.87 -8.45
CA GLU A 323 -9.57 -24.84 -7.51
C GLU A 323 -9.42 -24.38 -6.05
N GLY A 324 -8.29 -23.74 -5.74
CA GLY A 324 -7.93 -23.29 -4.41
C GLY A 324 -8.61 -21.99 -3.98
N ARG A 325 -8.95 -21.09 -4.91
CA ARG A 325 -9.48 -19.74 -4.58
C ARG A 325 -10.47 -19.16 -5.58
N GLY A 326 -10.64 -19.77 -6.76
CA GLY A 326 -11.56 -19.27 -7.78
C GLY A 326 -13.04 -19.49 -7.42
N ALA A 327 -13.91 -18.67 -8.00
CA ALA A 327 -15.35 -18.81 -7.87
C ALA A 327 -16.12 -18.24 -9.08
N LEU A 328 -17.18 -18.94 -9.48
CA LEU A 328 -18.20 -18.45 -10.40
C LEU A 328 -19.50 -18.20 -9.62
N ILE A 329 -19.91 -16.94 -9.49
CA ILE A 329 -21.04 -16.56 -8.64
C ILE A 329 -22.20 -16.07 -9.50
N HIS A 330 -23.33 -16.75 -9.40
CA HIS A 330 -24.58 -16.35 -10.06
C HIS A 330 -25.28 -15.27 -9.23
N THR A 331 -25.39 -14.06 -9.78
CA THR A 331 -26.06 -12.92 -9.13
C THR A 331 -27.48 -12.75 -9.65
N ARG A 332 -28.33 -12.03 -8.91
CA ARG A 332 -29.70 -11.68 -9.33
C ARG A 332 -29.70 -10.61 -10.43
N SER A 333 -28.69 -9.74 -10.43
CA SER A 333 -28.51 -8.68 -11.42
C SER A 333 -27.06 -8.18 -11.47
N MET A 334 -26.77 -7.29 -12.43
CA MET A 334 -25.50 -6.56 -12.48
C MET A 334 -25.36 -5.55 -11.34
N GLU A 335 -26.47 -4.96 -10.87
CA GLU A 335 -26.47 -4.09 -9.69
C GLU A 335 -26.03 -4.86 -8.44
N GLU A 336 -26.56 -6.07 -8.21
CA GLU A 336 -26.07 -6.92 -7.11
C GLU A 336 -24.60 -7.32 -7.30
N ALA A 337 -24.16 -7.58 -8.53
CA ALA A 337 -22.76 -7.86 -8.82
C ALA A 337 -21.85 -6.68 -8.43
N CYS A 338 -22.28 -5.43 -8.64
CA CYS A 338 -21.56 -4.24 -8.19
C CYS A 338 -21.54 -4.14 -6.65
N GLU A 339 -22.63 -4.48 -5.96
CA GLU A 339 -22.67 -4.51 -4.49
C GLU A 339 -21.70 -5.55 -3.91
N ILE A 340 -21.65 -6.74 -4.51
CA ILE A 340 -20.70 -7.80 -4.13
C ILE A 340 -19.27 -7.38 -4.45
N SER A 341 -19.02 -6.77 -5.61
CA SER A 341 -17.70 -6.20 -5.94
C SER A 341 -17.21 -5.22 -4.87
N ASN A 342 -18.07 -4.32 -4.40
CA ASN A 342 -17.75 -3.42 -3.28
C ASN A 342 -17.48 -4.15 -1.95
N ARG A 343 -18.01 -5.36 -1.75
CA ARG A 343 -17.70 -6.21 -0.58
C ARG A 343 -16.36 -6.94 -0.75
N ILE A 344 -15.96 -7.24 -1.97
CA ILE A 344 -14.65 -7.83 -2.28
C ILE A 344 -13.55 -6.77 -2.19
N ALA A 345 -13.77 -5.59 -2.79
CA ALA A 345 -12.79 -4.52 -2.97
C ALA A 345 -11.50 -5.02 -3.68
N PRO A 346 -11.65 -5.53 -4.92
CA PRO A 346 -10.59 -6.25 -5.62
C PRO A 346 -9.42 -5.34 -6.03
N GLU A 347 -8.26 -5.96 -6.22
CA GLU A 347 -7.10 -5.37 -6.91
C GLU A 347 -7.47 -4.97 -8.35
N HIS A 348 -7.87 -5.94 -9.18
CA HIS A 348 -8.32 -5.74 -10.55
C HIS A 348 -9.83 -5.96 -10.69
N LEU A 349 -10.55 -5.00 -11.26
CA LEU A 349 -11.98 -5.09 -11.53
C LEU A 349 -12.29 -4.89 -13.00
N GLU A 350 -12.70 -5.95 -13.68
CA GLU A 350 -13.18 -5.87 -15.06
C GLU A 350 -14.70 -5.75 -15.12
N VAL A 351 -15.19 -4.78 -15.90
CA VAL A 351 -16.61 -4.61 -16.23
C VAL A 351 -16.80 -5.04 -17.68
N SER A 352 -17.04 -6.34 -17.86
CA SER A 352 -17.22 -7.01 -19.14
C SER A 352 -18.70 -6.95 -19.57
N ALA A 353 -19.12 -5.76 -20.02
CA ALA A 353 -20.51 -5.49 -20.40
C ALA A 353 -20.61 -4.65 -21.69
N ARG A 354 -21.79 -4.64 -22.33
CA ARG A 354 -22.04 -3.81 -23.53
C ARG A 354 -21.98 -2.32 -23.24
N ASP A 355 -22.47 -1.92 -22.08
CA ASP A 355 -22.49 -0.54 -21.60
C ASP A 355 -21.79 -0.47 -20.23
N PRO A 356 -20.44 -0.55 -20.20
CA PRO A 356 -19.69 -0.63 -18.95
C PRO A 356 -19.78 0.68 -18.14
N GLY A 357 -20.01 1.81 -18.81
CA GLY A 357 -20.16 3.13 -18.17
C GLY A 357 -21.40 3.25 -17.28
N ARG A 358 -22.42 2.41 -17.49
CA ARG A 358 -23.58 2.32 -16.60
C ARG A 358 -23.20 1.79 -15.20
N TRP A 359 -22.20 0.93 -15.11
CA TRP A 359 -21.86 0.21 -13.88
C TRP A 359 -20.77 0.91 -13.06
N GLU A 360 -19.84 1.61 -13.72
CA GLU A 360 -18.73 2.32 -13.08
C GLU A 360 -19.14 3.19 -11.89
N PRO A 361 -20.21 4.02 -11.96
CA PRO A 361 -20.61 4.88 -10.83
C PRO A 361 -21.06 4.11 -9.57
N LEU A 362 -21.37 2.81 -9.69
CA LEU A 362 -21.77 1.95 -8.56
C LEU A 362 -20.56 1.32 -7.86
N LEU A 363 -19.36 1.40 -8.45
CA LEU A 363 -18.14 0.75 -7.98
C LEU A 363 -17.33 1.72 -7.12
N ARG A 364 -17.32 1.48 -5.81
CA ARG A 364 -16.67 2.33 -4.80
C ARG A 364 -15.26 1.87 -4.44
N HIS A 365 -14.97 0.58 -4.58
CA HIS A 365 -13.71 -0.02 -4.15
C HIS A 365 -13.15 -0.94 -5.22
N ALA A 366 -12.06 -0.52 -5.85
CA ALA A 366 -11.24 -1.31 -6.74
C ALA A 366 -9.85 -0.66 -6.85
N GLY A 367 -8.80 -1.46 -7.01
CA GLY A 367 -7.47 -0.93 -7.33
C GLY A 367 -7.44 -0.32 -8.72
N ALA A 368 -7.83 -1.10 -9.73
CA ALA A 368 -8.01 -0.66 -11.10
C ALA A 368 -9.35 -1.12 -11.66
N ILE A 369 -10.03 -0.25 -12.42
CA ILE A 369 -11.29 -0.56 -13.09
C ILE A 369 -11.06 -0.59 -14.61
N PHE A 370 -11.34 -1.73 -15.22
CA PHE A 370 -11.21 -1.98 -16.64
C PHE A 370 -12.60 -2.03 -17.27
N LEU A 371 -12.84 -1.18 -18.28
CA LEU A 371 -14.19 -0.97 -18.82
C LEU A 371 -14.33 -1.54 -20.22
N GLY A 372 -15.23 -2.51 -20.39
CA GLY A 372 -15.63 -3.08 -21.67
C GLY A 372 -14.79 -4.26 -22.15
N ALA A 373 -15.33 -4.98 -23.15
CA ALA A 373 -14.81 -6.27 -23.62
C ALA A 373 -13.38 -6.28 -24.18
N TYR A 374 -12.82 -5.12 -24.54
CA TYR A 374 -11.48 -5.02 -25.13
C TYR A 374 -10.40 -4.61 -24.12
N THR A 375 -10.78 -4.42 -22.86
CA THR A 375 -9.96 -3.82 -21.83
C THR A 375 -9.58 -4.89 -20.82
N SER A 376 -8.70 -5.82 -21.18
CA SER A 376 -8.24 -6.85 -20.23
C SER A 376 -7.22 -6.30 -19.23
N GLU A 377 -7.14 -6.93 -18.07
CA GLU A 377 -6.12 -6.69 -17.02
C GLU A 377 -4.71 -6.61 -17.62
N SER A 378 -4.40 -7.53 -18.55
CA SER A 378 -3.12 -7.61 -19.25
C SER A 378 -2.72 -6.28 -19.90
N LEU A 379 -3.66 -5.53 -20.48
CA LEU A 379 -3.33 -4.23 -21.06
C LEU A 379 -2.92 -3.21 -19.99
N GLY A 380 -3.58 -3.23 -18.82
CA GLY A 380 -3.22 -2.40 -17.66
C GLY A 380 -1.83 -2.73 -17.13
N ASP A 381 -1.55 -4.02 -16.99
CA ASP A 381 -0.32 -4.56 -16.44
C ASP A 381 0.94 -4.18 -17.23
N TYR A 382 0.80 -4.02 -18.55
CA TYR A 382 1.95 -3.83 -19.42
C TYR A 382 2.04 -2.43 -20.02
N CYS A 383 0.94 -1.84 -20.52
CA CYS A 383 1.09 -0.75 -21.46
C CYS A 383 -0.03 0.30 -21.50
N ALA A 384 -1.12 0.17 -20.74
CA ALA A 384 -2.23 1.13 -20.84
C ALA A 384 -1.83 2.54 -20.38
N GLY A 385 -1.03 2.65 -19.32
CA GLY A 385 -0.60 3.92 -18.70
C GLY A 385 -0.71 3.94 -17.17
N PRO A 386 -1.86 3.59 -16.59
CA PRO A 386 -2.03 3.45 -15.13
C PRO A 386 -1.08 2.42 -14.52
N ASN A 387 -0.93 2.49 -13.19
CA ASN A 387 0.01 1.65 -12.46
C ASN A 387 -0.60 0.30 -12.06
N HIS A 388 0.16 -0.80 -12.24
CA HIS A 388 -0.26 -2.14 -11.83
C HIS A 388 0.20 -2.55 -10.43
N VAL A 389 0.94 -1.69 -9.72
CA VAL A 389 1.22 -1.91 -8.30
C VAL A 389 -0.01 -1.43 -7.54
N LEU A 390 -0.91 -2.38 -7.25
CA LEU A 390 -2.27 -2.12 -6.80
C LEU A 390 -2.53 -2.67 -5.39
N PRO A 391 -3.52 -2.09 -4.68
CA PRO A 391 -3.95 -2.61 -3.40
C PRO A 391 -4.64 -3.97 -3.55
N THR A 392 -4.16 -4.96 -2.81
CA THR A 392 -4.63 -6.36 -2.82
C THR A 392 -5.39 -6.72 -1.54
N ALA A 393 -6.06 -7.88 -1.54
CA ALA A 393 -6.69 -8.47 -0.35
C ALA A 393 -7.68 -7.52 0.34
N GLY A 394 -8.50 -6.84 -0.45
CA GLY A 394 -9.52 -5.91 0.05
C GLY A 394 -9.00 -4.55 0.52
N THR A 395 -7.70 -4.27 0.39
CA THR A 395 -7.11 -2.99 0.79
C THR A 395 -7.49 -1.83 -0.13
N ALA A 396 -8.10 -2.09 -1.30
CA ALA A 396 -8.66 -1.06 -2.18
C ALA A 396 -9.76 -0.21 -1.51
N ARG A 397 -10.21 -0.59 -0.31
CA ARG A 397 -11.08 0.22 0.56
C ARG A 397 -10.43 1.50 1.09
N PHE A 398 -9.11 1.51 1.22
CA PHE A 398 -8.38 2.61 1.89
C PHE A 398 -7.00 2.89 1.28
N SER A 399 -6.53 2.04 0.37
CA SER A 399 -5.27 2.21 -0.37
C SER A 399 -5.54 2.51 -1.84
N SER A 400 -4.56 3.11 -2.50
CA SER A 400 -4.63 3.50 -3.91
C SER A 400 -3.53 2.81 -4.71
N PRO A 401 -3.66 2.75 -6.05
CA PRO A 401 -2.56 2.38 -6.94
C PRO A 401 -1.31 3.21 -6.64
N LEU A 402 -0.13 2.64 -6.90
CA LEU A 402 1.12 3.39 -6.80
C LEU A 402 1.08 4.58 -7.79
N GLY A 403 1.36 5.79 -7.32
CA GLY A 403 1.35 7.00 -8.15
C GLY A 403 2.44 8.00 -7.79
N VAL A 404 2.48 9.15 -8.47
CA VAL A 404 3.46 10.21 -8.18
C VAL A 404 3.36 10.72 -6.73
N TYR A 405 2.15 10.72 -6.16
CA TYR A 405 1.90 11.13 -4.78
C TYR A 405 2.59 10.21 -3.76
N ASP A 406 2.88 8.96 -4.12
CA ASP A 406 3.62 8.05 -3.24
C ASP A 406 5.08 8.46 -3.07
N PHE A 407 5.61 9.19 -4.05
CA PHE A 407 7.00 9.62 -4.10
C PHE A 407 7.17 11.08 -3.67
N GLN A 408 6.17 11.63 -2.99
CA GLN A 408 6.12 13.01 -2.53
C GLN A 408 5.76 13.12 -1.05
N LYS A 409 6.18 14.22 -0.42
CA LYS A 409 5.75 14.67 0.91
C LYS A 409 5.06 16.02 0.81
N ARG A 410 4.10 16.27 1.71
CA ARG A 410 3.29 17.49 1.77
C ARG A 410 3.55 18.22 3.09
N SER A 411 3.81 19.52 3.02
CA SER A 411 3.97 20.38 4.20
C SER A 411 2.96 21.52 4.14
N SER A 412 2.22 21.75 5.24
CA SER A 412 1.34 22.91 5.35
C SER A 412 2.18 24.20 5.40
N ILE A 413 1.77 25.19 4.61
CA ILE A 413 2.32 26.54 4.63
C ILE A 413 1.33 27.41 5.40
N ILE A 414 1.82 28.10 6.42
CA ILE A 414 1.05 29.04 7.24
C ILE A 414 1.93 30.27 7.48
N GLU A 415 1.53 31.41 6.93
CA GLU A 415 2.10 32.73 7.21
C GLU A 415 0.93 33.64 7.60
N VAL A 416 0.76 33.82 8.91
CA VAL A 416 -0.31 34.66 9.46
C VAL A 416 0.10 36.12 9.37
N SER A 417 -0.74 36.95 8.74
CA SER A 417 -0.52 38.40 8.68
C SER A 417 -0.75 39.06 10.04
N GLU A 418 -0.30 40.30 10.22
CA GLU A 418 -0.59 41.05 11.46
C GLU A 418 -2.10 41.16 11.72
N ARG A 419 -2.89 41.38 10.66
CA ARG A 419 -4.35 41.44 10.73
C ARG A 419 -4.95 40.09 11.12
N GLY A 420 -4.49 39.01 10.50
CA GLY A 420 -4.91 37.66 10.84
C GLY A 420 -4.57 37.27 12.27
N ALA A 421 -3.42 37.71 12.80
CA ALA A 421 -3.01 37.43 14.19
C ALA A 421 -3.96 38.08 15.21
N ARG A 422 -4.51 39.27 14.92
CA ARG A 422 -5.50 39.93 15.78
C ARG A 422 -6.84 39.16 15.83
N VAL A 423 -7.20 38.46 14.75
CA VAL A 423 -8.42 37.66 14.67
C VAL A 423 -8.21 36.27 15.26
N LEU A 424 -7.13 35.58 14.88
CA LEU A 424 -6.84 34.20 15.28
C LEU A 424 -6.28 34.08 16.69
N GLY A 425 -5.58 35.11 17.18
CA GLY A 425 -4.93 35.12 18.49
C GLY A 425 -5.87 34.81 19.66
N PRO A 426 -7.00 35.54 19.82
CA PRO A 426 -7.97 35.27 20.88
C PRO A 426 -8.61 33.89 20.76
N ILE A 427 -8.89 33.42 19.55
CA ILE A 427 -9.48 32.10 19.29
C ILE A 427 -8.53 31.00 19.76
N ALA A 428 -7.26 31.07 19.32
CA ALA A 428 -6.25 30.10 19.71
C ALA A 428 -5.97 30.14 21.23
N ALA A 429 -6.00 31.32 21.83
CA ALA A 429 -5.78 31.48 23.26
C ALA A 429 -6.91 30.88 24.11
N GLU A 430 -8.17 31.14 23.76
CA GLU A 430 -9.33 30.59 24.48
C GLU A 430 -9.31 29.05 24.45
N LEU A 431 -9.09 28.46 23.28
CA LEU A 431 -8.98 27.01 23.13
C LEU A 431 -7.80 26.46 23.95
N ALA A 432 -6.63 27.09 23.86
CA ALA A 432 -5.45 26.64 24.59
C ALA A 432 -5.59 26.81 26.11
N PHE A 433 -6.28 27.84 26.61
CA PHE A 433 -6.59 27.95 28.04
C PHE A 433 -7.57 26.87 28.49
N GLY A 434 -8.61 26.58 27.70
CA GLY A 434 -9.54 25.47 27.96
C GLY A 434 -8.86 24.10 28.03
N GLU A 435 -7.79 23.91 27.25
CA GLU A 435 -6.94 22.70 27.27
C GLU A 435 -5.85 22.73 28.36
N GLY A 436 -5.73 23.82 29.13
CA GLY A 436 -4.69 24.01 30.15
C GLY A 436 -3.29 24.36 29.60
N LEU A 437 -3.17 24.60 28.29
CA LEU A 437 -1.92 24.89 27.57
C LEU A 437 -1.58 26.39 27.58
N HIS A 438 -1.32 26.93 28.77
CA HIS A 438 -1.11 28.38 28.98
C HIS A 438 -0.01 28.99 28.10
N ALA A 439 1.10 28.29 27.86
CA ALA A 439 2.18 28.78 27.00
C ALA A 439 1.74 28.93 25.53
N HIS A 440 0.87 28.05 25.02
CA HIS A 440 0.30 28.17 23.67
C HIS A 440 -0.60 29.40 23.58
N ALA A 441 -1.45 29.61 24.58
CA ALA A 441 -2.31 30.78 24.65
C ALA A 441 -1.50 32.09 24.67
N GLN A 442 -0.49 32.18 25.54
CA GLN A 442 0.37 33.35 25.62
C GLN A 442 1.14 33.60 24.31
N ALA A 443 1.62 32.55 23.64
CA ALA A 443 2.29 32.70 22.35
C ALA A 443 1.38 33.32 21.27
N ALA A 444 0.09 32.98 21.27
CA ALA A 444 -0.89 33.57 20.36
C ALA A 444 -1.17 35.05 20.73
N LEU A 445 -1.40 35.34 22.02
CA LEU A 445 -1.72 36.68 22.49
C LEU A 445 -0.59 37.69 22.28
N LEU A 446 0.68 37.29 22.44
CA LEU A 446 1.85 38.17 22.24
C LEU A 446 2.00 38.68 20.79
N ARG A 447 1.32 38.05 19.83
CA ARG A 447 1.32 38.47 18.41
C ARG A 447 0.17 39.40 18.08
N MET A 448 -0.61 39.82 19.08
CA MET A 448 -1.59 40.89 18.96
C MET A 448 -0.92 42.20 19.40
N PRO A 449 -0.39 43.03 18.49
CA PRO A 449 0.10 44.34 18.87
C PRO A 449 -1.02 45.14 19.54
N GLU A 450 -0.70 45.81 20.66
CA GLU A 450 -1.62 46.73 21.32
C GLU A 450 -2.12 47.75 20.28
N LEU A 451 -3.43 48.03 20.28
CA LEU A 451 -3.96 49.15 19.52
C LEU A 451 -3.21 50.42 19.99
N PRO A 452 -2.81 51.34 19.10
CA PRO A 452 -2.27 52.61 19.55
C PRO A 452 -3.27 53.26 20.50
N GLU A 453 -2.80 53.62 21.71
CA GLU A 453 -3.58 54.37 22.70
C GLU A 453 -4.18 55.60 22.01
N GLY A 454 -5.50 55.60 21.77
CA GLY A 454 -6.18 56.74 21.13
C GLY A 454 -7.39 56.43 20.26
N ALA A 455 -7.73 55.16 19.97
CA ALA A 455 -9.01 54.85 19.34
C ALA A 455 -10.15 54.95 20.38
N ALA A 456 -10.85 56.08 20.31
CA ALA A 456 -11.76 56.63 21.31
C ALA A 456 -12.78 55.67 21.93
N THR A 457 -12.98 55.93 23.23
CA THR A 457 -14.18 55.68 24.02
C THR A 457 -15.47 55.91 23.24
N VAL A 458 -16.34 54.90 23.22
CA VAL A 458 -17.77 55.10 22.95
C VAL A 458 -18.57 54.52 24.11
N GLY A 459 -19.04 55.44 24.96
CA GLY A 459 -20.37 55.37 25.57
C GLY A 459 -20.54 54.48 26.80
N GLU A 460 -20.35 55.07 27.97
CA GLU A 460 -21.23 54.79 29.12
C GLU A 460 -22.69 54.96 28.70
N SER A 461 -23.40 53.87 28.40
CA SER A 461 -24.82 53.75 28.68
C SER A 461 -25.25 52.29 28.57
N GLY A 462 -25.70 51.73 29.70
CA GLY A 462 -26.36 50.42 29.69
C GLY A 462 -25.92 49.44 30.79
N ARG A 463 -25.83 49.86 32.05
CA ARG A 463 -26.10 48.92 33.14
C ARG A 463 -27.60 48.64 33.18
N PRO A 464 -28.00 47.37 33.38
CA PRO A 464 -28.99 47.06 34.40
C PRO A 464 -28.34 46.09 35.41
N ALA A 465 -28.09 46.55 36.63
CA ALA A 465 -28.99 46.40 37.78
C ALA A 465 -28.84 45.02 38.45
N ALA A 466 -28.08 44.99 39.55
CA ALA A 466 -28.14 43.94 40.55
C ALA A 466 -29.18 44.33 41.61
N ASN A 467 -30.22 43.52 41.82
CA ASN A 467 -30.58 42.95 43.13
C ASN A 467 -31.95 42.23 43.18
N ALA A 468 -31.88 40.98 43.66
CA ALA A 468 -32.56 40.45 44.84
C ALA A 468 -34.01 39.88 44.82
N THR A 469 -34.12 38.76 45.55
CA THR A 469 -35.27 38.13 46.23
C THR A 469 -36.24 37.31 45.35
N SER A 470 -36.81 36.16 45.76
CA SER A 470 -37.06 35.56 47.09
C SER A 470 -37.35 34.05 46.98
N ALA A 471 -37.30 33.39 48.14
CA ALA A 471 -37.55 31.97 48.41
C ALA A 471 -39.05 31.62 48.59
N ALA A 472 -39.39 30.34 48.38
CA ALA A 472 -40.40 29.53 49.10
C ALA A 472 -40.28 28.06 48.62
N ALA A 473 -39.78 27.08 49.38
CA ALA A 473 -40.34 26.39 50.56
C ALA A 473 -41.33 25.25 50.20
N ALA A 474 -40.93 23.98 50.47
CA ALA A 474 -41.72 22.96 51.20
C ALA A 474 -41.06 21.55 51.23
N SER A 475 -40.50 21.21 52.41
CA SER A 475 -40.76 19.98 53.20
C SER A 475 -40.27 18.61 52.69
N GLY A 476 -39.58 17.77 53.49
CA GLY A 476 -39.45 17.77 54.95
C GLY A 476 -38.31 16.87 55.49
N ALA A 477 -38.02 17.14 56.76
CA ALA A 477 -37.07 16.50 57.67
C ALA A 477 -37.37 15.00 57.90
N SER A 478 -36.44 14.14 58.34
CA SER A 478 -35.78 14.11 59.67
C SER A 478 -34.92 12.81 59.71
N ALA A 479 -33.94 12.53 60.57
CA ALA A 479 -33.22 13.19 61.65
C ALA A 479 -32.04 12.28 62.09
N GLY A 480 -31.04 12.88 62.75
CA GLY A 480 -30.15 12.27 63.75
C GLY A 480 -28.92 11.52 63.22
N GLY A 481 -27.70 11.67 63.74
CA GLY A 481 -27.20 12.41 64.89
C GLY A 481 -25.78 11.92 65.24
N ALA A 482 -24.98 12.82 65.83
CA ALA A 482 -23.81 12.61 66.71
C ALA A 482 -22.62 11.72 66.28
N GLY A 483 -21.39 12.27 66.40
CA GLY A 483 -20.11 11.54 66.33
C GLY A 483 -19.72 10.85 67.67
N PRO A 484 -18.43 10.83 68.05
CA PRO A 484 -17.34 10.00 67.51
C PRO A 484 -16.57 9.22 68.61
N GLU A 485 -15.95 8.08 68.30
CA GLU A 485 -14.90 7.38 69.09
C GLU A 485 -14.03 6.56 68.09
N ALA A 486 -12.70 6.65 67.99
CA ALA A 486 -11.56 6.45 68.91
C ALA A 486 -11.15 4.97 69.12
N ASP A 487 -9.83 4.75 69.14
CA ASP A 487 -9.04 3.52 69.39
C ASP A 487 -8.96 2.44 68.29
N GLY A 488 -7.81 1.80 68.00
CA GLY A 488 -6.48 1.82 68.61
C GLY A 488 -5.57 0.74 67.98
N GLY A 489 -4.25 0.82 68.24
CA GLY A 489 -3.21 -0.21 67.97
C GLY A 489 -2.41 -0.01 66.66
N ALA A 490 -1.14 0.44 66.61
CA ALA A 490 0.11 -0.07 67.22
C ALA A 490 0.32 -1.58 66.95
N ALA A 491 1.46 -2.12 66.51
CA ALA A 491 2.86 -1.71 66.42
C ALA A 491 3.53 -2.64 65.35
N ALA A 492 4.47 -2.17 64.53
CA ALA A 492 5.93 -2.15 64.71
C ALA A 492 6.65 -3.53 64.62
N GLY A 493 7.74 -3.51 63.85
CA GLY A 493 8.87 -4.43 63.93
C GLY A 493 8.89 -5.54 62.88
N ASP A 494 10.02 -5.94 62.31
CA ASP A 494 11.37 -5.41 62.36
C ASP A 494 12.18 -6.11 61.24
N SER A 495 13.18 -5.38 60.73
CA SER A 495 14.51 -5.78 60.27
C SER A 495 14.81 -7.02 59.40
N ALA A 496 15.80 -6.78 58.53
CA ALA A 496 16.97 -7.62 58.22
C ALA A 496 16.78 -8.81 57.25
N ASP A 497 17.73 -9.18 56.39
CA ASP A 497 19.01 -8.64 55.91
C ASP A 497 19.50 -9.66 54.84
N GLY A 498 20.41 -9.25 53.97
CA GLY A 498 21.48 -10.14 53.50
C GLY A 498 21.23 -11.07 52.30
N GLY A 499 21.81 -10.68 51.16
CA GLY A 499 22.98 -11.41 50.67
C GLY A 499 22.81 -12.45 49.55
N GLY A 500 23.33 -12.09 48.36
CA GLY A 500 24.45 -12.82 47.77
C GLY A 500 24.19 -14.05 46.87
N GLY A 501 24.41 -13.85 45.57
CA GLY A 501 25.41 -14.63 44.82
C GLY A 501 25.02 -15.97 44.16
N GLY A 502 25.07 -15.98 42.82
CA GLY A 502 25.72 -17.05 42.06
C GLY A 502 24.82 -18.05 41.34
N LYS A 503 24.55 -17.82 40.05
CA LYS A 503 25.16 -18.53 38.90
C LYS A 503 24.66 -17.97 37.58
#